data_AF-A0A561Q2X6-F1
#
_entry.id   AF-A0A561Q2X6-F1
#
_cell.length_a   1.000
_cell.length_b   1.000
_cell.length_c   1.000
_cell.angle_alpha   90.00
_cell.angle_beta   90.00
_cell.angle_gamma   90.00
#
_symmetry.space_group_name_H-M   'P 1'
#
loop_
_entity.id
_entity.type
_entity.pdbx_description
1 polymer ?
#
loop_
_entity_poly.entity_id
_entity_poly.type
_entity_poly.pdbx_seq_one_letter_code
_entity_poly.pdbx_strand_id
1 'polypeptide(L)'
;MRFLLLLTGIAIAMQPAYAQQKRRTDSTSAIITYGFSSNGKPIPGNELQLAISGQRAHVIPGGHKQKEQQYLQMQEQATLQVLTLPNGQVYTLKKAFGEYTTPELLPDTATILGYVCKKAKLFIRSNTIEVWYTNALALKGTPNITIAPGLGLVLKIVRNGNSETLAKKITYKKIADSTLAWPVNTGTMVDDAAYMRQVIDSRYTTLPVFDQEQISWGNNTSNPVGEQLNQTYHYAGGTVILKKITLPAIQKGQTLFAELTQFSNGDAYDRTGSVFIIPVDKATSFLDGLQKGVGMLPLFTAKNGKQYQGIVATDNYLPALEILRFFTPFGVRQFNNQVKIAGYHWADSVIYKQDITELHGRLQGDVWLGVYIGNYDKGGHKVSLNLKYYPGDPEDENRPAPNWIYPAFNTTNLMEMAGQEYATLFDKDSLKVTVDIPEGVKNIQLRLLTTGHGGWGGGDEFNPKQNEVFVDGKRVYHFIPWRTDCATYRLSNPASGNFGNGLSSSDLSRSNWCPGTLTSPVYISLPDITPGKHTIQVAIPQGKPEGSSQSFWNVSGTLIGEKK
;
A
#
# COMPACT_ATOMS: atom_id res chain seq x y z
N MET A 1 32.77 53.57 66.38
CA MET A 1 31.54 52.76 66.55
C MET A 1 30.62 52.94 65.33
N ARG A 2 31.06 52.51 64.14
CA ARG A 2 30.32 52.55 62.86
C ARG A 2 31.04 51.64 61.86
N PHE A 3 30.93 50.32 61.99
CA PHE A 3 31.39 49.37 60.95
C PHE A 3 30.81 47.94 61.15
N LEU A 4 29.59 47.82 61.68
CA LEU A 4 28.99 46.51 61.97
C LEU A 4 27.47 46.47 61.70
N LEU A 5 27.02 47.03 60.57
CA LEU A 5 25.59 47.03 60.21
C LEU A 5 25.29 46.86 58.71
N LEU A 6 26.30 46.58 57.87
CA LEU A 6 26.11 46.31 56.43
C LEU A 6 26.25 44.84 56.02
N LEU A 7 26.63 43.93 56.91
CA LEU A 7 26.78 42.50 56.61
C LEU A 7 25.53 41.65 56.92
N THR A 8 24.56 42.17 57.66
CA THR A 8 23.30 41.48 57.98
C THR A 8 22.17 41.74 56.98
N GLY A 9 22.28 42.76 56.13
CA GLY A 9 21.28 43.08 55.10
C GLY A 9 21.35 42.21 53.83
N ILE A 10 22.53 41.70 53.48
CA ILE A 10 22.73 40.84 52.29
C ILE A 10 22.30 39.38 52.57
N ALA A 11 22.38 38.94 53.82
CA ALA A 11 21.98 37.58 54.22
C ALA A 11 20.46 37.35 54.19
N ILE A 12 19.63 38.39 54.39
CA ILE A 12 18.17 38.27 54.45
C ILE A 12 17.53 38.24 53.03
N ALA A 13 18.18 38.83 52.03
CA ALA A 13 17.71 38.78 50.64
C ALA A 13 18.03 37.44 49.94
N MET A 14 19.07 36.70 50.38
CA MET A 14 19.48 35.43 49.78
C MET A 14 18.68 34.22 50.27
N GLN A 15 18.12 34.25 51.48
CA GLN A 15 17.32 33.14 52.04
C GLN A 15 16.04 32.80 51.24
N PRO A 16 15.19 33.76 50.82
CA PRO A 16 13.99 33.44 50.03
C PRO A 16 14.35 32.93 48.63
N ALA A 17 15.42 33.44 48.02
CA ALA A 17 15.91 32.98 46.72
C ALA A 17 16.45 31.53 46.79
N TYR A 18 17.23 31.22 47.83
CA TYR A 18 17.75 29.87 48.06
C TYR A 18 16.65 28.88 48.42
N ALA A 19 15.67 29.28 49.24
CA ALA A 19 14.51 28.46 49.58
C ALA A 19 13.61 28.20 48.35
N GLN A 20 13.41 29.21 47.49
CA GLN A 20 12.64 29.07 46.25
C GLN A 20 13.39 28.21 45.20
N GLN A 21 14.71 28.32 45.11
CA GLN A 21 15.55 27.47 44.26
C GLN A 21 15.56 26.02 44.75
N LYS A 22 15.72 25.79 46.06
CA LYS A 22 15.63 24.46 46.68
C LYS A 22 14.25 23.82 46.50
N ARG A 23 13.16 24.61 46.64
CA ARG A 23 11.79 24.16 46.37
C ARG A 23 11.56 23.75 44.91
N ARG A 24 12.32 24.33 43.96
CA ARG A 24 12.31 23.94 42.54
C ARG A 24 13.11 22.65 42.29
N THR A 25 14.29 22.50 42.89
CA THR A 25 15.12 21.29 42.71
C THR A 25 14.50 20.04 43.31
N ASP A 26 13.78 20.19 44.41
CA ASP A 26 13.12 19.09 45.14
C ASP A 26 11.73 18.75 44.57
N SER A 27 11.22 19.56 43.62
CA SER A 27 9.92 19.33 43.02
C SER A 27 9.92 18.09 42.12
N THR A 28 8.97 17.21 42.35
CA THR A 28 8.75 15.99 41.54
C THR A 28 7.71 16.19 40.45
N SER A 29 7.26 17.43 40.20
CA SER A 29 6.22 17.71 39.20
C SER A 29 6.51 18.98 38.41
N ALA A 30 6.55 18.85 37.08
CA ALA A 30 6.79 19.98 36.18
C ALA A 30 6.33 19.67 34.76
N ILE A 31 6.14 20.72 33.96
CA ILE A 31 6.07 20.64 32.50
C ILE A 31 7.36 21.20 31.92
N ILE A 32 8.04 20.41 31.09
CA ILE A 32 9.20 20.85 30.32
C ILE A 32 8.76 21.07 28.89
N THR A 33 8.98 22.27 28.34
CA THR A 33 8.70 22.60 26.94
C THR A 33 9.98 22.51 26.13
N TYR A 34 9.95 21.80 25.01
CA TYR A 34 11.05 21.61 24.08
C TYR A 34 10.73 22.27 22.73
N GLY A 35 11.74 22.91 22.15
CA GLY A 35 11.71 23.42 20.78
C GLY A 35 12.62 22.61 19.87
N PHE A 36 12.36 22.69 18.57
CA PHE A 36 13.12 21.98 17.54
C PHE A 36 13.94 22.96 16.69
N SER A 37 15.13 22.55 16.26
CA SER A 37 15.91 23.27 15.26
C SER A 37 16.60 22.31 14.28
N SER A 38 16.87 22.80 13.08
CA SER A 38 17.63 22.09 12.05
C SER A 38 18.69 23.02 11.47
N ASN A 39 19.95 22.60 11.46
CA ASN A 39 21.10 23.40 11.04
C ASN A 39 21.14 24.78 11.73
N GLY A 40 20.84 24.81 13.03
CA GLY A 40 20.78 26.03 13.84
C GLY A 40 19.55 26.91 13.59
N LYS A 41 18.67 26.59 12.64
CA LYS A 41 17.44 27.34 12.37
C LYS A 41 16.27 26.75 13.17
N PRO A 42 15.57 27.54 14.00
CA PRO A 42 14.37 27.08 14.70
C PRO A 42 13.28 26.59 13.74
N ILE A 43 12.58 25.53 14.13
CA ILE A 43 11.38 25.04 13.44
C ILE A 43 10.17 25.46 14.30
N PRO A 44 9.52 26.60 14.01
CA PRO A 44 8.40 27.08 14.80
C PRO A 44 7.15 26.18 14.65
N GLY A 45 6.22 26.26 15.60
CA GLY A 45 4.91 25.59 15.52
C GLY A 45 4.87 24.12 15.96
N ASN A 46 6.01 23.51 16.25
CA ASN A 46 6.11 22.08 16.59
C ASN A 46 6.59 21.81 18.02
N GLU A 47 6.32 22.67 19.00
CA GLU A 47 6.82 22.46 20.37
C GLU A 47 6.30 21.16 21.01
N LEU A 48 7.16 20.47 21.74
CA LEU A 48 6.84 19.25 22.48
C LEU A 48 6.84 19.54 23.97
N GLN A 49 5.94 18.92 24.74
CA GLN A 49 5.95 19.01 26.20
C GLN A 49 6.22 17.64 26.84
N LEU A 50 6.99 17.64 27.93
CA LEU A 50 7.12 16.49 28.84
C LEU A 50 6.45 16.86 30.16
N ALA A 51 5.30 16.26 30.43
CA ALA A 51 4.58 16.42 31.69
C ALA A 51 5.04 15.34 32.68
N ILE A 52 5.64 15.75 33.80
CA ILE A 52 6.17 14.84 34.83
C ILE A 52 5.35 15.01 36.11
N SER A 53 4.91 13.89 36.69
CA SER A 53 4.25 13.82 37.99
C SER A 53 4.79 12.63 38.79
N GLY A 54 5.67 12.90 39.74
CA GLY A 54 6.34 11.86 40.53
C GLY A 54 7.23 10.98 39.64
N GLN A 55 6.90 9.70 39.59
CA GLN A 55 7.62 8.68 38.80
C GLN A 55 7.02 8.47 37.40
N ARG A 56 6.00 9.26 37.03
CA ARG A 56 5.29 9.13 35.76
C ARG A 56 5.59 10.32 34.88
N ALA A 57 5.79 10.08 33.59
CA ALA A 57 5.93 11.13 32.60
C ALA A 57 5.13 10.82 31.32
N HIS A 58 4.59 11.85 30.69
CA HIS A 58 3.88 11.78 29.41
C HIS A 58 4.53 12.75 28.41
N VAL A 59 4.88 12.24 27.24
CA VAL A 59 5.37 13.03 26.11
C VAL A 59 4.15 13.51 25.31
N ILE A 60 3.92 14.82 25.33
CA ILE A 60 2.79 15.48 24.68
C ILE A 60 3.33 16.17 23.41
N PRO A 61 3.04 15.63 22.21
CA PRO A 61 3.46 16.23 20.95
C PRO A 61 2.74 17.56 20.70
N GLY A 62 3.41 18.47 20.00
CA GLY A 62 2.79 19.68 19.46
C GLY A 62 1.88 19.39 18.28
N GLY A 63 0.99 20.33 17.97
CA GLY A 63 0.08 20.24 16.83
C GLY A 63 -1.15 19.36 17.08
N HIS A 64 -1.55 18.57 16.08
CA HIS A 64 -2.74 17.72 16.16
C HIS A 64 -2.54 16.53 17.11
N LYS A 65 -3.63 16.15 17.79
CA LYS A 65 -3.67 15.01 18.70
C LYS A 65 -3.25 13.74 17.96
N GLN A 66 -2.13 13.16 18.36
CA GLN A 66 -1.62 11.91 17.82
C GLN A 66 -2.46 10.72 18.34
N LYS A 67 -2.66 9.70 17.50
CA LYS A 67 -3.33 8.44 17.90
C LYS A 67 -2.48 7.62 18.88
N GLU A 68 -1.16 7.74 18.75
CA GLU A 68 -0.18 7.16 19.66
C GLU A 68 0.10 8.13 20.82
N GLN A 69 0.16 7.60 22.03
CA GLN A 69 0.56 8.32 23.24
C GLN A 69 1.77 7.61 23.87
N GLN A 70 2.70 8.38 24.42
CA GLN A 70 4.01 7.88 24.85
C GLN A 70 4.32 8.26 26.29
N TYR A 71 4.56 7.27 27.14
CA TYR A 71 4.74 7.44 28.57
C TYR A 71 6.03 6.82 29.07
N LEU A 72 6.53 7.34 30.19
CA LEU A 72 7.61 6.73 30.96
C LEU A 72 7.13 6.45 32.38
N GLN A 73 7.43 5.25 32.87
CA GLN A 73 7.23 4.81 34.24
C GLN A 73 8.59 4.56 34.88
N MET A 74 9.07 5.55 35.64
CA MET A 74 10.42 5.55 36.23
C MET A 74 10.61 4.48 37.29
N GLN A 75 9.56 4.17 38.07
CA GLN A 75 9.62 3.16 39.12
C GLN A 75 9.85 1.75 38.56
N GLU A 76 9.21 1.46 37.42
CA GLU A 76 9.31 0.16 36.75
C GLU A 76 10.44 0.13 35.71
N GLN A 77 11.14 1.26 35.52
CA GLN A 77 12.12 1.45 34.46
C GLN A 77 11.60 1.00 33.10
N ALA A 78 10.37 1.41 32.77
CA ALA A 78 9.68 1.00 31.56
C ALA A 78 9.06 2.19 30.83
N THR A 79 8.95 2.06 29.52
CA THR A 79 8.15 2.94 28.67
C THR A 79 6.84 2.26 28.31
N LEU A 80 5.83 3.07 27.99
CA LEU A 80 4.55 2.60 27.45
C LEU A 80 4.25 3.40 26.19
N GLN A 81 3.96 2.72 25.10
CA GLN A 81 3.36 3.30 23.90
C GLN A 81 1.94 2.77 23.79
N VAL A 82 0.96 3.65 23.77
CA VAL A 82 -0.46 3.30 23.77
C VAL A 82 -1.10 3.83 22.50
N LEU A 83 -1.61 2.94 21.67
CA LEU A 83 -2.34 3.26 20.44
C LEU A 83 -3.83 3.02 20.66
N THR A 84 -4.66 4.02 20.40
CA THR A 84 -6.12 3.88 20.37
C THR A 84 -6.60 3.98 18.92
N LEU A 85 -7.26 2.92 18.45
CA LEU A 85 -7.87 2.88 17.11
C LEU A 85 -9.26 3.55 17.11
N PRO A 86 -9.77 4.01 15.95
CA PRO A 86 -11.09 4.64 15.85
C PRO A 86 -12.26 3.77 16.33
N ASN A 87 -12.12 2.45 16.27
CA ASN A 87 -13.12 1.48 16.77
C ASN A 87 -13.03 1.25 18.30
N GLY A 88 -12.17 1.98 19.01
CA GLY A 88 -12.00 1.87 20.46
C GLY A 88 -11.02 0.79 20.91
N GLN A 89 -10.48 -0.03 20.00
CA GLN A 89 -9.43 -1.00 20.36
C GLN A 89 -8.17 -0.27 20.81
N VAL A 90 -7.53 -0.79 21.86
CA VAL A 90 -6.30 -0.24 22.43
C VAL A 90 -5.22 -1.31 22.39
N TYR A 91 -4.05 -0.92 21.89
CA TYR A 91 -2.84 -1.74 21.89
C TYR A 91 -1.75 -1.02 22.67
N THR A 92 -1.04 -1.75 23.53
CA THR A 92 0.06 -1.20 24.31
C THR A 92 1.33 -2.00 24.11
N LEU A 93 2.41 -1.29 23.81
CA LEU A 93 3.77 -1.80 23.90
C LEU A 93 4.39 -1.31 25.21
N LYS A 94 4.83 -2.23 26.05
CA LYS A 94 5.64 -1.94 27.24
C LYS A 94 7.04 -2.45 27.01
N LYS A 95 8.02 -1.56 27.19
CA LYS A 95 9.43 -1.88 26.94
C LYS A 95 10.30 -1.40 28.07
N ALA A 96 11.13 -2.27 28.63
CA ALA A 96 12.06 -1.92 29.69
C ALA A 96 13.16 -1.00 29.15
N PHE A 97 13.67 -0.10 30.01
CA PHE A 97 14.71 0.85 29.63
C PHE A 97 15.98 0.16 29.11
N GLY A 98 16.30 -1.01 29.67
CA GLY A 98 17.46 -1.82 29.26
C GLY A 98 17.33 -2.47 27.88
N GLU A 99 16.15 -2.47 27.27
CA GLU A 99 15.94 -2.98 25.91
C GLU A 99 16.22 -1.91 24.83
N TYR A 100 16.43 -0.65 25.22
CA TYR A 100 16.89 0.40 24.32
C TYR A 100 18.41 0.44 24.24
N THR A 101 18.94 1.15 23.23
CA THR A 101 20.38 1.31 23.04
C THR A 101 21.05 1.89 24.28
N THR A 102 22.05 1.18 24.79
CA THR A 102 22.86 1.61 25.93
C THR A 102 23.66 2.88 25.56
N PRO A 103 23.52 3.97 26.32
CA PRO A 103 24.28 5.19 26.07
C PRO A 103 25.74 5.08 26.55
N GLU A 104 26.67 5.53 25.72
CA GLU A 104 28.06 5.78 26.08
C GLU A 104 28.13 7.13 26.83
N LEU A 105 28.61 7.13 28.07
CA LEU A 105 28.76 8.36 28.84
C LEU A 105 30.04 9.10 28.41
N LEU A 106 29.92 10.40 28.17
CA LEU A 106 31.01 11.26 27.73
C LEU A 106 31.37 12.28 28.81
N PRO A 107 32.64 12.75 28.87
CA PRO A 107 33.10 13.67 29.91
C PRO A 107 32.57 15.09 29.74
N ASP A 108 32.06 15.46 28.56
CA ASP A 108 31.60 16.80 28.26
C ASP A 108 30.44 17.24 29.18
N THR A 109 30.43 18.52 29.54
CA THR A 109 29.35 19.16 30.30
C THR A 109 28.85 20.42 29.57
N ALA A 110 27.58 20.75 29.78
CA ALA A 110 26.96 21.97 29.28
C ALA A 110 25.96 22.50 30.30
N THR A 111 25.70 23.81 30.29
CA THR A 111 24.64 24.40 31.12
C THR A 111 23.41 24.69 30.27
N ILE A 112 22.28 24.06 30.60
CA ILE A 112 21.01 24.23 29.90
C ILE A 112 19.96 24.66 30.93
N LEU A 113 19.30 25.81 30.69
CA LEU A 113 18.34 26.42 31.62
C LEU A 113 18.87 26.61 33.06
N GLY A 114 20.19 26.83 33.20
CA GLY A 114 20.85 27.01 34.50
C GLY A 114 21.24 25.70 35.21
N TYR A 115 21.02 24.53 34.59
CA TYR A 115 21.42 23.24 35.14
C TYR A 115 22.62 22.67 34.41
N VAL A 116 23.59 22.15 35.17
CA VAL A 116 24.72 21.40 34.61
C VAL A 116 24.20 20.06 34.09
N CYS A 117 24.45 19.82 32.80
CA CYS A 117 24.14 18.60 32.09
C CYS A 117 25.42 17.84 31.75
N LYS A 118 25.37 16.52 31.91
CA LYS A 118 26.36 15.57 31.40
C LYS A 118 25.98 15.16 29.98
N LYS A 119 26.97 14.75 29.19
CA LYS A 119 26.78 14.24 27.84
C LYS A 119 26.77 12.72 27.79
N ALA A 120 25.93 12.18 26.93
CA ALA A 120 26.00 10.79 26.50
C ALA A 120 25.84 10.70 24.98
N LYS A 121 26.29 9.60 24.40
CA LYS A 121 26.21 9.29 22.97
C LYS A 121 25.54 7.95 22.75
N LEU A 122 24.66 7.88 21.76
CA LEU A 122 24.03 6.65 21.30
C LEU A 122 24.27 6.52 19.80
N PHE A 123 24.35 5.29 19.33
CA PHE A 123 24.39 4.96 17.90
C PHE A 123 23.19 4.11 17.54
N ILE A 124 22.20 4.72 16.86
CA ILE A 124 20.91 4.08 16.56
C ILE A 124 20.70 4.09 15.04
N ARG A 125 20.77 2.90 14.42
CA ARG A 125 20.57 2.71 12.97
C ARG A 125 21.39 3.71 12.15
N SER A 126 22.70 3.73 12.38
CA SER A 126 23.66 4.65 11.75
C SER A 126 23.56 6.14 12.12
N ASN A 127 22.61 6.52 12.97
CA ASN A 127 22.52 7.89 13.48
C ASN A 127 23.32 8.02 14.76
N THR A 128 24.15 9.06 14.84
CA THR A 128 24.76 9.48 16.09
C THR A 128 23.79 10.39 16.82
N ILE A 129 23.45 10.02 18.05
CA ILE A 129 22.54 10.78 18.93
C ILE A 129 23.34 11.24 20.13
N GLU A 130 23.51 12.54 20.30
CA GLU A 130 24.11 13.12 21.50
C GLU A 130 23.02 13.61 22.44
N VAL A 131 23.11 13.24 23.71
CA VAL A 131 22.10 13.52 24.73
C VAL A 131 22.74 14.29 25.87
N TRP A 132 22.14 15.40 26.25
CA TRP A 132 22.53 16.18 27.41
C TRP A 132 21.47 16.06 28.50
N TYR A 133 21.86 15.56 29.66
CA TYR A 133 20.94 15.21 30.75
C TYR A 133 21.46 15.69 32.10
N THR A 134 20.56 15.94 33.05
CA THR A 134 20.93 16.33 34.42
C THR A 134 20.35 15.36 35.46
N ASN A 135 21.12 15.11 36.52
CA ASN A 135 20.69 14.37 37.71
C ASN A 135 20.51 15.29 38.93
N ALA A 136 20.68 16.61 38.76
CA ALA A 136 20.58 17.59 39.85
C ALA A 136 19.12 17.88 40.27
N LEU A 137 18.15 17.40 39.50
CA LEU A 137 16.72 17.59 39.71
C LEU A 137 16.07 16.26 40.14
N ALA A 138 15.03 16.34 40.97
CA ALA A 138 14.19 15.17 41.29
C ALA A 138 13.37 14.68 40.07
N LEU A 139 13.22 15.52 39.04
CA LEU A 139 12.56 15.22 37.78
C LEU A 139 13.40 14.24 36.94
N LYS A 140 12.74 13.27 36.30
CA LYS A 140 13.37 12.32 35.37
C LYS A 140 12.48 12.13 34.14
N GLY A 141 13.10 11.98 32.98
CA GLY A 141 12.40 11.73 31.72
C GLY A 141 13.13 12.29 30.51
N THR A 142 12.58 12.00 29.34
CA THR A 142 13.17 12.38 28.05
C THR A 142 12.08 12.81 27.07
N PRO A 143 12.35 13.80 26.19
CA PRO A 143 11.41 14.19 25.14
C PRO A 143 11.24 13.11 24.06
N ASN A 144 12.04 12.05 24.08
CA ASN A 144 11.89 10.88 23.22
C ASN A 144 12.12 9.62 24.05
N ILE A 145 11.05 8.86 24.29
CA ILE A 145 11.04 7.70 25.20
C ILE A 145 12.06 6.61 24.82
N THR A 146 12.46 6.54 23.54
CA THR A 146 13.43 5.55 23.03
C THR A 146 14.89 5.98 23.21
N ILE A 147 15.13 7.23 23.60
CA ILE A 147 16.46 7.83 23.70
C ILE A 147 16.79 8.07 25.17
N ALA A 148 17.65 7.22 25.72
CA ALA A 148 18.23 7.33 27.05
C ALA A 148 17.22 7.59 28.20
N PRO A 149 16.09 6.83 28.28
CA PRO A 149 15.02 7.11 29.23
C PRO A 149 15.44 7.00 30.71
N GLY A 150 16.54 6.30 31.01
CA GLY A 150 17.03 6.09 32.38
C GLY A 150 18.13 7.05 32.87
N LEU A 151 18.64 7.98 32.05
CA LEU A 151 19.84 8.75 32.42
C LEU A 151 19.58 9.89 33.42
N GLY A 152 18.36 10.44 33.47
CA GLY A 152 18.02 11.63 34.28
C GLY A 152 16.92 12.44 33.61
N LEU A 153 16.92 13.76 33.80
CA LEU A 153 16.12 14.66 32.97
C LEU A 153 16.93 15.06 31.74
N VAL A 154 16.52 14.60 30.55
CA VAL A 154 17.14 14.98 29.28
C VAL A 154 16.66 16.37 28.88
N LEU A 155 17.61 17.30 28.69
CA LEU A 155 17.34 18.69 28.32
C LEU A 155 17.72 19.02 26.87
N LYS A 156 18.57 18.21 26.24
CA LYS A 156 18.89 18.37 24.81
C LYS A 156 19.20 17.03 24.15
N ILE A 157 18.74 16.87 22.93
CA ILE A 157 19.08 15.76 22.03
C ILE A 157 19.55 16.37 20.71
N VAL A 158 20.69 15.90 20.21
CA VAL A 158 21.22 16.27 18.88
C VAL A 158 21.37 15.02 18.05
N ARG A 159 20.68 14.95 16.92
CA ARG A 159 20.80 13.88 15.94
C ARG A 159 21.69 14.34 14.80
N ASN A 160 22.75 13.56 14.52
CA ASN A 160 23.71 13.76 13.44
C ASN A 160 24.31 15.18 13.37
N GLY A 161 24.44 15.85 14.52
CA GLY A 161 24.99 17.20 14.62
C GLY A 161 24.09 18.32 14.08
N ASN A 162 22.94 18.03 13.47
CA ASN A 162 22.15 19.05 12.76
C ASN A 162 20.71 19.19 13.22
N SER A 163 20.07 18.14 13.72
CA SER A 163 18.69 18.18 14.21
C SER A 163 18.70 18.18 15.74
N GLU A 164 18.17 19.24 16.34
CA GLU A 164 18.21 19.45 17.78
C GLU A 164 16.80 19.54 18.38
N THR A 165 16.60 18.83 19.49
CA THR A 165 15.49 19.02 20.42
C THR A 165 16.07 19.63 21.70
N LEU A 166 15.64 20.83 22.08
CA LEU A 166 16.20 21.59 23.19
C LEU A 166 15.11 22.09 24.15
N ALA A 167 15.27 21.83 25.44
CA ALA A 167 14.42 22.37 26.49
C ALA A 167 14.50 23.90 26.52
N LYS A 168 13.35 24.56 26.39
CA LYS A 168 13.19 26.02 26.41
C LYS A 168 12.72 26.53 27.76
N LYS A 169 11.94 25.73 28.49
CA LYS A 169 11.34 26.15 29.76
C LYS A 169 11.01 24.96 30.65
N ILE A 170 11.21 25.13 31.96
CA ILE A 170 10.69 24.22 32.99
C ILE A 170 9.67 24.98 33.84
N THR A 171 8.43 24.51 33.87
CA THR A 171 7.33 25.10 34.64
C THR A 171 6.96 24.17 35.78
N TYR A 172 7.42 24.50 36.99
CA TYR A 172 7.12 23.76 38.21
C TYR A 172 5.69 24.01 38.67
N LYS A 173 4.87 22.96 38.68
CA LYS A 173 3.49 22.99 39.16
C LYS A 173 2.99 21.57 39.41
N LYS A 174 1.94 21.43 40.21
CA LYS A 174 1.17 20.17 40.26
C LYS A 174 0.58 19.91 38.88
N ILE A 175 0.73 18.68 38.38
CA ILE A 175 0.15 18.26 37.10
C ILE A 175 -1.24 17.68 37.36
N ALA A 176 -2.24 18.18 36.64
CA ALA A 176 -3.59 17.62 36.68
C ALA A 176 -3.62 16.28 35.94
N ASP A 177 -4.49 15.36 36.36
CA ASP A 177 -4.61 14.04 35.75
C ASP A 177 -4.97 14.12 34.26
N SER A 178 -5.77 15.12 33.86
CA SER A 178 -6.10 15.39 32.46
C SER A 178 -4.88 15.83 31.62
N THR A 179 -3.89 16.47 32.23
CA THR A 179 -2.63 16.86 31.55
C THR A 179 -1.65 15.69 31.48
N LEU A 180 -1.52 14.94 32.56
CA LEU A 180 -0.68 13.73 32.55
C LEU A 180 -1.28 12.67 31.60
N ALA A 181 -2.62 12.63 31.50
CA ALA A 181 -3.39 11.73 30.66
C ALA A 181 -2.93 10.27 30.78
N TRP A 182 -2.59 9.83 31.99
CA TRP A 182 -2.05 8.50 32.21
C TRP A 182 -3.04 7.43 31.73
N PRO A 183 -2.60 6.39 30.99
CA PRO A 183 -3.52 5.44 30.37
C PRO A 183 -4.25 4.65 31.46
N VAL A 184 -5.58 4.83 31.53
CA VAL A 184 -6.47 4.05 32.40
C VAL A 184 -6.84 2.70 31.78
N ASN A 185 -6.75 2.59 30.46
CA ASN A 185 -6.95 1.37 29.69
C ASN A 185 -5.72 1.14 28.81
N THR A 186 -5.04 0.01 29.00
CA THR A 186 -3.88 -0.41 28.20
C THR A 186 -4.24 -1.42 27.12
N GLY A 187 -5.49 -1.89 27.08
CA GLY A 187 -5.95 -2.88 26.09
C GLY A 187 -5.03 -4.08 25.98
N THR A 188 -4.76 -4.51 24.74
CA THR A 188 -3.94 -5.68 24.45
C THR A 188 -2.45 -5.33 24.49
N MET A 189 -1.70 -6.03 25.35
CA MET A 189 -0.24 -5.98 25.37
C MET A 189 0.33 -6.71 24.16
N VAL A 190 1.22 -6.05 23.41
CA VAL A 190 1.82 -6.59 22.18
C VAL A 190 3.33 -6.34 22.16
N ASP A 191 4.06 -7.14 21.38
CA ASP A 191 5.50 -6.94 21.16
C ASP A 191 5.79 -5.77 20.18
N ASP A 192 7.08 -5.45 20.00
CA ASP A 192 7.53 -4.34 19.13
C ASP A 192 7.01 -4.48 17.69
N ALA A 193 7.02 -5.70 17.13
CA ALA A 193 6.66 -5.94 15.73
C ALA A 193 5.14 -5.81 15.53
N ALA A 194 4.35 -6.42 16.41
CA ALA A 194 2.91 -6.33 16.39
C ALA A 194 2.43 -4.89 16.67
N TYR A 195 3.04 -4.17 17.60
CA TYR A 195 2.73 -2.75 17.85
C TYR A 195 2.98 -1.90 16.61
N MET A 196 4.15 -2.05 15.99
CA MET A 196 4.49 -1.33 14.76
C MET A 196 3.49 -1.63 13.63
N ARG A 197 3.04 -2.89 13.52
CA ARG A 197 2.00 -3.27 12.57
C ARG A 197 0.69 -2.52 12.82
N GLN A 198 0.22 -2.46 14.07
CA GLN A 198 -0.99 -1.72 14.43
C GLN A 198 -0.84 -0.20 14.16
N VAL A 199 0.32 0.39 14.46
CA VAL A 199 0.60 1.79 14.15
C VAL A 199 0.51 2.05 12.64
N ILE A 200 1.11 1.19 11.82
CA ILE A 200 1.07 1.32 10.35
C ILE A 200 -0.37 1.18 9.85
N ASP A 201 -1.08 0.14 10.25
CA ASP A 201 -2.45 -0.14 9.80
C ASP A 201 -3.45 0.93 10.28
N SER A 202 -3.15 1.64 11.37
CA SER A 202 -3.98 2.77 11.84
C SER A 202 -3.94 4.00 10.93
N ARG A 203 -3.00 4.07 9.97
CA ARG A 203 -2.77 5.23 9.10
C ARG A 203 -3.61 5.22 7.83
N TYR A 204 -4.25 4.10 7.49
CA TYR A 204 -5.04 3.95 6.27
C TYR A 204 -6.23 3.03 6.53
N THR A 205 -7.23 3.04 5.64
CA THR A 205 -8.38 2.14 5.75
C THR A 205 -8.19 0.95 4.82
N THR A 206 -8.47 -0.25 5.31
CA THR A 206 -8.49 -1.47 4.50
C THR A 206 -9.93 -1.97 4.41
N LEU A 207 -10.42 -2.14 3.18
CA LEU A 207 -11.67 -2.81 2.88
C LEU A 207 -11.36 -4.22 2.34
N PRO A 208 -11.58 -5.28 3.13
CA PRO A 208 -11.45 -6.65 2.64
C PRO A 208 -12.60 -6.98 1.69
N VAL A 209 -12.27 -7.55 0.53
CA VAL A 209 -13.26 -7.97 -0.48
C VAL A 209 -13.39 -9.49 -0.51
N PHE A 210 -12.25 -10.19 -0.60
CA PHE A 210 -12.17 -11.65 -0.56
C PHE A 210 -11.14 -12.06 0.48
N ASP A 211 -11.40 -13.16 1.21
CA ASP A 211 -10.48 -13.72 2.20
C ASP A 211 -10.29 -15.22 1.94
N GLN A 212 -9.11 -15.57 1.46
CA GLN A 212 -8.71 -16.93 1.06
C GLN A 212 -9.76 -17.69 0.20
N GLU A 213 -10.48 -16.96 -0.63
CA GLU A 213 -11.54 -17.49 -1.49
C GLU A 213 -10.95 -18.38 -2.58
N GLN A 214 -11.60 -19.52 -2.81
CA GLN A 214 -11.11 -20.53 -3.75
C GLN A 214 -11.58 -20.24 -5.17
N ILE A 215 -10.63 -20.24 -6.10
CA ILE A 215 -10.86 -20.15 -7.54
C ILE A 215 -10.35 -21.45 -8.16
N SER A 216 -11.26 -22.32 -8.61
CA SER A 216 -10.90 -23.64 -9.15
C SER A 216 -11.94 -24.17 -10.12
N TRP A 217 -11.51 -25.02 -11.04
CA TRP A 217 -12.41 -25.66 -12.00
C TRP A 217 -13.26 -26.75 -11.35
N GLY A 218 -14.56 -26.70 -11.61
CA GLY A 218 -15.56 -27.56 -10.98
C GLY A 218 -16.06 -27.04 -9.64
N ASN A 219 -15.62 -25.85 -9.19
CA ASN A 219 -16.18 -25.18 -8.02
C ASN A 219 -17.50 -24.48 -8.37
N ASN A 220 -18.51 -25.29 -8.67
CA ASN A 220 -19.83 -24.87 -9.14
C ASN A 220 -20.82 -24.72 -7.96
N THR A 221 -20.39 -24.08 -6.88
CA THR A 221 -21.30 -23.78 -5.76
C THR A 221 -22.50 -22.99 -6.27
N SER A 222 -23.70 -23.35 -5.82
CA SER A 222 -24.91 -22.64 -6.20
C SER A 222 -24.79 -21.18 -5.78
N ASN A 223 -24.86 -20.28 -6.75
CA ASN A 223 -24.82 -18.86 -6.50
C ASN A 223 -26.04 -18.41 -5.67
N PRO A 224 -25.88 -17.37 -4.82
CA PRO A 224 -27.01 -16.75 -4.14
C PRO A 224 -28.11 -16.33 -5.14
N VAL A 225 -29.36 -16.48 -4.73
CA VAL A 225 -30.51 -16.06 -5.54
C VAL A 225 -30.56 -14.53 -5.61
N GLY A 226 -30.63 -13.99 -6.83
CA GLY A 226 -30.66 -12.56 -7.09
C GLY A 226 -29.30 -11.88 -6.87
N GLU A 227 -29.31 -10.56 -6.79
CA GLU A 227 -28.12 -9.75 -6.52
C GLU A 227 -28.03 -9.42 -5.03
N GLN A 228 -27.11 -10.07 -4.32
CA GLN A 228 -26.91 -9.90 -2.88
C GLN A 228 -25.58 -9.19 -2.63
N LEU A 229 -25.59 -8.20 -1.75
CA LEU A 229 -24.39 -7.51 -1.31
C LEU A 229 -23.52 -8.43 -0.46
N ASN A 230 -22.20 -8.31 -0.64
CA ASN A 230 -21.14 -8.97 0.12
C ASN A 230 -21.11 -10.51 0.07
N GLN A 231 -21.91 -11.13 -0.80
CA GLN A 231 -21.88 -12.57 -1.05
C GLN A 231 -20.98 -12.91 -2.24
N THR A 232 -20.20 -13.97 -2.11
CA THR A 232 -19.32 -14.46 -3.19
C THR A 232 -20.12 -15.32 -4.17
N TYR A 233 -20.00 -15.00 -5.45
CA TYR A 233 -20.57 -15.73 -6.58
C TYR A 233 -19.43 -16.42 -7.34
N HIS A 234 -19.68 -17.64 -7.83
CA HIS A 234 -18.78 -18.43 -8.66
C HIS A 234 -19.37 -18.58 -10.07
N TYR A 235 -18.59 -18.20 -11.07
CA TYR A 235 -18.96 -18.29 -12.48
C TYR A 235 -17.85 -18.99 -13.28
N ALA A 236 -18.14 -19.28 -14.55
CA ALA A 236 -17.22 -19.92 -15.47
C ALA A 236 -16.57 -21.20 -14.91
N GLY A 237 -17.41 -22.08 -14.36
CA GLY A 237 -16.95 -23.33 -13.75
C GLY A 237 -16.21 -23.18 -12.42
N GLY A 238 -16.26 -21.99 -11.79
CA GLY A 238 -15.54 -21.66 -10.56
C GLY A 238 -14.23 -20.90 -10.76
N THR A 239 -13.86 -20.59 -12.01
CA THR A 239 -12.63 -19.85 -12.37
C THR A 239 -12.78 -18.33 -12.27
N VAL A 240 -14.01 -17.84 -12.08
CA VAL A 240 -14.34 -16.44 -11.79
C VAL A 240 -15.07 -16.38 -10.46
N ILE A 241 -14.54 -15.61 -9.50
CA ILE A 241 -15.28 -15.18 -8.32
C ILE A 241 -15.71 -13.73 -8.48
N LEU A 242 -16.92 -13.41 -8.04
CA LEU A 242 -17.52 -12.09 -8.16
C LEU A 242 -18.27 -11.72 -6.88
N LYS A 243 -18.22 -10.46 -6.46
CA LYS A 243 -18.94 -9.95 -5.28
C LYS A 243 -19.49 -8.57 -5.58
N LYS A 244 -20.78 -8.36 -5.27
CA LYS A 244 -21.37 -7.01 -5.26
C LYS A 244 -20.99 -6.35 -3.94
N ILE A 245 -20.30 -5.22 -3.98
CA ILE A 245 -19.86 -4.49 -2.79
C ILE A 245 -20.16 -3.01 -2.93
N THR A 246 -20.33 -2.32 -1.80
CA THR A 246 -20.44 -0.86 -1.77
C THR A 246 -19.07 -0.27 -1.43
N LEU A 247 -18.50 0.48 -2.37
CA LEU A 247 -17.23 1.19 -2.20
C LEU A 247 -17.48 2.62 -1.68
N PRO A 248 -16.61 3.13 -0.78
CA PRO A 248 -16.73 4.50 -0.27
C PRO A 248 -16.61 5.53 -1.39
N ALA A 249 -17.21 6.70 -1.17
CA ALA A 249 -17.02 7.85 -2.05
C ALA A 249 -15.57 8.36 -2.00
N ILE A 250 -15.13 8.92 -3.12
CA ILE A 250 -13.77 9.46 -3.29
C ILE A 250 -13.54 10.62 -2.32
N GLN A 251 -12.43 10.58 -1.59
CA GLN A 251 -11.93 11.71 -0.80
C GLN A 251 -10.80 12.43 -1.56
N LYS A 252 -10.73 13.76 -1.44
CA LYS A 252 -9.66 14.55 -2.07
C LYS A 252 -8.28 14.10 -1.58
N GLY A 253 -7.32 14.06 -2.50
CA GLY A 253 -5.95 13.61 -2.23
C GLY A 253 -5.79 12.13 -1.88
N GLN A 254 -6.88 11.37 -1.70
CA GLN A 254 -6.81 9.97 -1.29
C GLN A 254 -6.20 9.10 -2.38
N THR A 255 -5.28 8.21 -1.98
CA THR A 255 -4.70 7.20 -2.87
C THR A 255 -5.35 5.85 -2.60
N LEU A 256 -5.65 5.09 -3.65
CA LEU A 256 -6.24 3.76 -3.57
C LEU A 256 -5.32 2.71 -4.17
N PHE A 257 -5.10 1.65 -3.41
CA PHE A 257 -4.40 0.45 -3.88
C PHE A 257 -5.32 -0.76 -3.86
N ALA A 258 -5.24 -1.60 -4.89
CA ALA A 258 -5.67 -2.99 -4.79
C ALA A 258 -4.47 -3.87 -4.40
N GLU A 259 -4.68 -4.75 -3.42
CA GLU A 259 -3.69 -5.72 -2.93
C GLU A 259 -4.31 -7.12 -2.97
N LEU A 260 -3.83 -7.96 -3.88
CA LEU A 260 -4.24 -9.35 -4.04
C LEU A 260 -3.12 -10.27 -3.54
N THR A 261 -3.40 -11.08 -2.53
CA THR A 261 -2.54 -12.20 -2.13
C THR A 261 -3.04 -13.48 -2.77
N GLN A 262 -2.15 -14.28 -3.35
CA GLN A 262 -2.51 -15.54 -4.01
C GLN A 262 -1.53 -16.66 -3.64
N PHE A 263 -2.06 -17.87 -3.48
CA PHE A 263 -1.26 -19.09 -3.42
C PHE A 263 -1.96 -20.26 -4.10
N SER A 264 -1.21 -21.28 -4.52
CA SER A 264 -1.79 -22.49 -5.10
C SER A 264 -2.46 -23.32 -4.01
N ASN A 265 -3.60 -23.90 -4.35
CA ASN A 265 -4.32 -24.88 -3.54
C ASN A 265 -4.48 -26.21 -4.30
N GLY A 266 -3.68 -26.41 -5.36
CA GLY A 266 -3.69 -27.60 -6.20
C GLY A 266 -3.00 -27.38 -7.54
N ASP A 267 -3.22 -26.24 -8.18
CA ASP A 267 -2.71 -25.98 -9.53
C ASP A 267 -1.18 -25.73 -9.53
N ALA A 268 -0.46 -26.43 -10.40
CA ALA A 268 0.99 -26.33 -10.55
C ALA A 268 1.43 -25.23 -11.55
N TYR A 269 0.52 -24.74 -12.39
CA TYR A 269 0.85 -23.91 -13.55
C TYR A 269 0.82 -22.41 -13.24
N ASP A 270 1.48 -21.65 -14.11
CA ASP A 270 1.46 -20.19 -14.19
C ASP A 270 0.25 -19.71 -15.00
N ARG A 271 -0.79 -19.27 -14.29
CA ARG A 271 -2.09 -18.92 -14.87
C ARG A 271 -2.24 -17.43 -15.07
N THR A 272 -2.94 -17.05 -16.13
CA THR A 272 -3.42 -15.68 -16.30
C THR A 272 -4.46 -15.38 -15.22
N GLY A 273 -4.29 -14.23 -14.57
CA GLY A 273 -5.21 -13.71 -13.57
C GLY A 273 -5.60 -12.27 -13.85
N SER A 274 -6.83 -11.93 -13.48
CA SER A 274 -7.37 -10.57 -13.65
C SER A 274 -8.22 -10.20 -12.45
N VAL A 275 -7.97 -9.03 -11.87
CA VAL A 275 -8.91 -8.37 -10.95
C VAL A 275 -9.65 -7.32 -11.77
N PHE A 276 -10.98 -7.33 -11.74
CA PHE A 276 -11.79 -6.49 -12.61
C PHE A 276 -13.07 -5.99 -11.92
N ILE A 277 -13.67 -4.94 -12.47
CA ILE A 277 -15.08 -4.61 -12.21
C ILE A 277 -15.91 -4.80 -13.47
N ILE A 278 -17.21 -5.03 -13.28
CA ILE A 278 -18.20 -5.07 -14.36
C ILE A 278 -18.97 -3.74 -14.39
N PRO A 279 -18.80 -2.91 -15.43
CA PRO A 279 -19.68 -1.78 -15.65
C PRO A 279 -21.12 -2.26 -15.95
N VAL A 280 -22.09 -1.68 -15.25
CA VAL A 280 -23.54 -2.01 -15.38
C VAL A 280 -24.37 -0.78 -15.74
N ASP A 281 -23.71 0.28 -16.22
CA ASP A 281 -24.32 1.55 -16.65
C ASP A 281 -24.95 1.49 -18.05
N LYS A 282 -24.95 0.32 -18.70
CA LYS A 282 -25.51 0.09 -20.03
C LYS A 282 -26.53 -1.05 -20.00
N ALA A 283 -27.33 -1.14 -21.07
CA ALA A 283 -28.41 -2.12 -21.19
C ALA A 283 -27.92 -3.59 -21.14
N THR A 284 -26.69 -3.84 -21.60
CA THR A 284 -26.02 -5.13 -21.50
C THR A 284 -24.68 -4.96 -20.80
N SER A 285 -24.35 -5.91 -19.94
CA SER A 285 -23.11 -5.92 -19.17
C SER A 285 -22.39 -7.26 -19.29
N PHE A 286 -21.13 -7.32 -18.84
CA PHE A 286 -20.42 -8.60 -18.75
C PHE A 286 -21.09 -9.58 -17.77
N LEU A 287 -21.88 -9.06 -16.82
CA LEU A 287 -22.65 -9.85 -15.86
C LEU A 287 -23.75 -10.66 -16.56
N ASP A 288 -24.37 -10.12 -17.61
CA ASP A 288 -25.32 -10.89 -18.43
C ASP A 288 -24.66 -12.11 -19.07
N GLY A 289 -23.41 -11.96 -19.55
CA GLY A 289 -22.60 -13.07 -20.04
C GLY A 289 -22.40 -14.14 -18.97
N LEU A 290 -22.01 -13.75 -17.76
CA LEU A 290 -21.78 -14.67 -16.65
C LEU A 290 -23.05 -15.39 -16.18
N GLN A 291 -24.19 -14.68 -16.14
CA GLN A 291 -25.45 -15.21 -15.59
C GLN A 291 -26.28 -15.99 -16.60
N LYS A 292 -26.29 -15.56 -17.87
CA LYS A 292 -27.20 -16.07 -18.91
C LYS A 292 -26.45 -16.74 -20.07
N GLY A 293 -25.12 -16.69 -20.07
CA GLY A 293 -24.26 -17.33 -21.04
C GLY A 293 -23.56 -16.35 -21.99
N VAL A 294 -22.41 -16.77 -22.52
CA VAL A 294 -21.51 -15.93 -23.33
C VAL A 294 -22.18 -15.32 -24.56
N GLY A 295 -23.24 -15.95 -25.09
CA GLY A 295 -24.01 -15.45 -26.23
C GLY A 295 -24.77 -14.15 -25.98
N MET A 296 -24.90 -13.70 -24.71
CA MET A 296 -25.46 -12.39 -24.38
C MET A 296 -24.51 -11.23 -24.67
N LEU A 297 -23.21 -11.51 -24.80
CA LEU A 297 -22.22 -10.47 -25.05
C LEU A 297 -22.20 -10.07 -26.52
N PRO A 298 -21.97 -8.79 -26.84
CA PRO A 298 -21.88 -8.35 -28.24
C PRO A 298 -20.72 -9.03 -28.96
N LEU A 299 -20.92 -9.37 -30.24
CA LEU A 299 -19.93 -10.05 -31.06
C LEU A 299 -19.05 -9.06 -31.82
N PHE A 300 -17.75 -9.32 -31.81
CA PHE A 300 -16.77 -8.74 -32.72
C PHE A 300 -16.36 -9.79 -33.75
N THR A 301 -16.58 -9.52 -35.03
CA THR A 301 -16.18 -10.42 -36.13
C THR A 301 -14.86 -9.94 -36.72
N ALA A 302 -13.81 -10.74 -36.59
CA ALA A 302 -12.49 -10.40 -37.15
C ALA A 302 -12.32 -10.95 -38.58
N LYS A 303 -11.35 -10.40 -39.32
CA LYS A 303 -10.99 -10.88 -40.67
C LYS A 303 -10.51 -12.33 -40.75
N ASN A 304 -10.19 -12.97 -39.62
CA ASN A 304 -9.87 -14.39 -39.59
C ASN A 304 -11.12 -15.30 -39.63
N GLY A 305 -12.32 -14.73 -39.64
CA GLY A 305 -13.59 -15.45 -39.69
C GLY A 305 -14.13 -15.91 -38.34
N LYS A 306 -13.39 -15.69 -37.25
CA LYS A 306 -13.86 -15.98 -35.88
C LYS A 306 -14.67 -14.82 -35.31
N GLN A 307 -15.49 -15.17 -34.31
CA GLN A 307 -16.27 -14.22 -33.52
C GLN A 307 -15.76 -14.19 -32.09
N TYR A 308 -15.67 -12.99 -31.53
CA TYR A 308 -15.15 -12.73 -30.19
C TYR A 308 -16.22 -12.03 -29.36
N GLN A 309 -16.46 -12.50 -28.15
CA GLN A 309 -17.59 -12.07 -27.33
C GLN A 309 -17.16 -10.99 -26.33
N GLY A 310 -17.83 -9.84 -26.36
CA GLY A 310 -17.69 -8.77 -25.35
C GLY A 310 -16.35 -8.03 -25.35
N ILE A 311 -15.56 -8.10 -26.43
CA ILE A 311 -14.18 -7.59 -26.41
C ILE A 311 -14.04 -6.08 -26.69
N VAL A 312 -15.09 -5.41 -27.18
CA VAL A 312 -15.10 -3.97 -27.48
C VAL A 312 -16.37 -3.30 -26.94
N ALA A 313 -16.27 -2.02 -26.59
CA ALA A 313 -17.41 -1.19 -26.23
C ALA A 313 -18.36 -0.98 -27.43
N THR A 314 -19.64 -0.86 -27.11
CA THR A 314 -20.71 -0.49 -28.05
C THR A 314 -21.61 0.55 -27.40
N ASP A 315 -22.60 1.06 -28.12
CA ASP A 315 -23.58 2.00 -27.56
C ASP A 315 -24.29 1.44 -26.30
N ASN A 316 -24.46 0.11 -26.26
CA ASN A 316 -25.24 -0.62 -25.26
C ASN A 316 -24.41 -1.55 -24.35
N TYR A 317 -23.08 -1.53 -24.46
CA TYR A 317 -22.21 -2.44 -23.71
C TYR A 317 -20.84 -1.81 -23.42
N LEU A 318 -20.33 -2.07 -22.21
CA LEU A 318 -18.95 -1.80 -21.84
C LEU A 318 -18.25 -3.11 -21.44
N PRO A 319 -17.05 -3.39 -21.96
CA PRO A 319 -16.21 -4.49 -21.48
C PRO A 319 -15.89 -4.38 -19.99
N ALA A 320 -15.53 -5.50 -19.38
CA ALA A 320 -15.04 -5.50 -18.00
C ALA A 320 -13.80 -4.60 -17.86
N LEU A 321 -13.81 -3.71 -16.86
CA LEU A 321 -12.68 -2.83 -16.57
C LEU A 321 -11.66 -3.60 -15.74
N GLU A 322 -10.51 -3.86 -16.32
CA GLU A 322 -9.41 -4.57 -15.67
C GLU A 322 -8.60 -3.65 -14.75
N ILE A 323 -8.65 -3.95 -13.45
CA ILE A 323 -7.94 -3.24 -12.39
C ILE A 323 -6.49 -3.71 -12.37
N LEU A 324 -6.29 -5.03 -12.20
CA LEU A 324 -4.98 -5.67 -12.15
C LEU A 324 -4.93 -6.80 -13.17
N ARG A 325 -3.81 -6.91 -13.90
CA ARG A 325 -3.43 -8.14 -14.57
C ARG A 325 -2.27 -8.78 -13.82
N PHE A 326 -2.39 -10.06 -13.49
CA PHE A 326 -1.36 -10.79 -12.78
C PHE A 326 -1.20 -12.21 -13.32
N PHE A 327 -0.10 -12.85 -12.94
CA PHE A 327 0.21 -14.22 -13.34
C PHE A 327 0.58 -15.00 -12.11
N THR A 328 -0.14 -16.10 -11.86
CA THR A 328 0.21 -16.96 -10.72
C THR A 328 1.61 -17.51 -10.93
N PRO A 329 2.40 -17.72 -9.87
CA PRO A 329 3.60 -18.50 -10.00
C PRO A 329 3.24 -19.99 -10.14
N PHE A 330 4.24 -20.79 -10.49
CA PHE A 330 4.12 -22.25 -10.55
C PHE A 330 4.00 -22.86 -9.14
N GLY A 331 2.77 -23.10 -8.67
CA GLY A 331 2.51 -23.99 -7.53
C GLY A 331 2.95 -23.50 -6.14
N VAL A 332 3.14 -22.19 -5.95
CA VAL A 332 3.55 -21.61 -4.65
C VAL A 332 2.69 -22.12 -3.50
N ARG A 333 3.30 -22.41 -2.35
CA ARG A 333 2.71 -23.07 -1.17
C ARG A 333 2.47 -24.56 -1.34
N GLN A 334 1.56 -24.93 -2.24
CA GLN A 334 1.09 -26.30 -2.39
C GLN A 334 2.22 -27.29 -2.73
N PHE A 335 3.19 -26.84 -3.52
CA PHE A 335 4.31 -27.67 -3.98
C PHE A 335 5.62 -27.42 -3.20
N ASN A 336 5.65 -26.49 -2.25
CA ASN A 336 6.87 -26.13 -1.51
C ASN A 336 7.51 -27.33 -0.80
N ASN A 337 6.70 -28.23 -0.21
CA ASN A 337 7.19 -29.41 0.49
C ASN A 337 7.52 -30.59 -0.44
N GLN A 338 7.01 -30.56 -1.68
CA GLN A 338 7.23 -31.61 -2.69
C GLN A 338 8.55 -31.37 -3.45
N VAL A 339 8.94 -30.11 -3.61
CA VAL A 339 10.18 -29.71 -4.29
C VAL A 339 11.17 -29.16 -3.27
N LYS A 340 12.18 -29.95 -2.88
CA LYS A 340 13.21 -29.52 -1.91
C LYS A 340 14.55 -29.33 -2.61
N ILE A 341 15.06 -28.10 -2.58
CA ILE A 341 16.37 -27.74 -3.14
C ILE A 341 17.17 -27.05 -2.04
N ALA A 342 18.41 -27.48 -1.82
CA ALA A 342 19.28 -26.90 -0.80
C ALA A 342 19.50 -25.40 -1.05
N GLY A 343 19.30 -24.57 -0.02
CA GLY A 343 19.41 -23.10 -0.11
C GLY A 343 18.20 -22.39 -0.70
N TYR A 344 17.18 -23.12 -1.16
CA TYR A 344 15.95 -22.51 -1.66
C TYR A 344 14.91 -22.44 -0.56
N HIS A 345 14.44 -21.23 -0.28
CA HIS A 345 13.35 -20.97 0.66
C HIS A 345 12.15 -20.46 -0.13
N TRP A 346 11.28 -21.38 -0.53
CA TRP A 346 10.09 -21.05 -1.32
C TRP A 346 9.16 -20.11 -0.56
N ALA A 347 8.61 -19.12 -1.26
CA ALA A 347 7.57 -18.25 -0.73
C ALA A 347 6.30 -19.04 -0.39
N ASP A 348 5.56 -18.62 0.63
CA ASP A 348 4.25 -19.22 0.98
C ASP A 348 3.09 -18.62 0.17
N SER A 349 3.27 -17.43 -0.40
CA SER A 349 2.29 -16.77 -1.27
C SER A 349 2.97 -15.67 -2.08
N VAL A 350 2.25 -15.13 -3.06
CA VAL A 350 2.65 -13.95 -3.84
C VAL A 350 1.63 -12.83 -3.60
N ILE A 351 2.13 -11.60 -3.49
CA ILE A 351 1.32 -10.39 -3.31
C ILE A 351 1.45 -9.52 -4.57
N TYR A 352 0.31 -9.20 -5.18
CA TYR A 352 0.19 -8.22 -6.26
C TYR A 352 -0.44 -6.96 -5.71
N LYS A 353 0.29 -5.86 -5.71
CA LYS A 353 -0.19 -4.59 -5.18
C LYS A 353 0.10 -3.46 -6.15
N GLN A 354 -0.93 -2.69 -6.50
CA GLN A 354 -0.81 -1.61 -7.47
C GLN A 354 -1.67 -0.42 -7.04
N ASP A 355 -1.15 0.79 -7.28
CA ASP A 355 -1.88 2.04 -7.21
C ASP A 355 -2.88 2.09 -8.36
N ILE A 356 -4.16 2.25 -8.02
CA ILE A 356 -5.29 2.26 -8.94
C ILE A 356 -6.12 3.54 -8.78
N THR A 357 -5.51 4.58 -8.21
CA THR A 357 -6.15 5.88 -7.95
C THR A 357 -6.73 6.50 -9.22
N GLU A 358 -6.15 6.22 -10.39
CA GLU A 358 -6.65 6.68 -11.69
C GLU A 358 -8.01 6.08 -12.08
N LEU A 359 -8.42 4.99 -11.45
CA LEU A 359 -9.69 4.30 -11.71
C LEU A 359 -10.80 4.69 -10.72
N HIS A 360 -10.51 5.58 -9.75
CA HIS A 360 -11.40 5.93 -8.65
C HIS A 360 -12.83 6.29 -9.10
N GLY A 361 -12.98 7.03 -10.20
CA GLY A 361 -14.31 7.44 -10.70
C GLY A 361 -15.26 6.27 -11.00
N ARG A 362 -14.74 5.05 -11.20
CA ARG A 362 -15.51 3.80 -11.37
C ARG A 362 -15.45 2.87 -10.15
N LEU A 363 -14.69 3.20 -9.11
CA LEU A 363 -14.47 2.40 -7.91
C LEU A 363 -15.14 3.04 -6.67
N GLN A 364 -16.40 3.43 -6.82
CA GLN A 364 -17.22 4.05 -5.78
C GLN A 364 -18.68 3.59 -5.92
N GLY A 365 -19.42 3.59 -4.82
CA GLY A 365 -20.80 3.09 -4.79
C GLY A 365 -20.89 1.58 -5.00
N ASP A 366 -22.06 1.10 -5.40
CA ASP A 366 -22.28 -0.33 -5.64
C ASP A 366 -21.58 -0.78 -6.93
N VAL A 367 -20.64 -1.70 -6.79
CA VAL A 367 -19.90 -2.28 -7.92
C VAL A 367 -19.89 -3.80 -7.85
N TRP A 368 -19.80 -4.43 -9.01
CA TRP A 368 -19.48 -5.84 -9.15
C TRP A 368 -17.97 -5.98 -9.34
N LEU A 369 -17.28 -6.46 -8.32
CA LEU A 369 -15.83 -6.65 -8.32
C LEU A 369 -15.50 -8.15 -8.32
N GLY A 370 -14.56 -8.56 -9.17
CA GLY A 370 -14.23 -9.97 -9.35
C GLY A 370 -12.75 -10.25 -9.51
N VAL A 371 -12.43 -11.55 -9.36
CA VAL A 371 -11.12 -12.11 -9.65
C VAL A 371 -11.30 -13.33 -10.54
N TYR A 372 -10.55 -13.36 -11.64
CA TYR A 372 -10.45 -14.50 -12.55
C TYR A 372 -9.06 -15.11 -12.43
N ILE A 373 -8.97 -16.44 -12.44
CA ILE A 373 -7.74 -17.20 -12.68
C ILE A 373 -8.09 -18.38 -13.59
N GLY A 374 -7.61 -18.35 -14.84
CA GLY A 374 -7.88 -19.39 -15.84
C GLY A 374 -7.18 -20.70 -15.48
N ASN A 375 -7.93 -21.68 -14.97
CA ASN A 375 -7.38 -22.97 -14.57
C ASN A 375 -8.37 -24.13 -14.81
N TYR A 376 -7.83 -25.35 -14.82
CA TYR A 376 -8.60 -26.59 -14.94
C TYR A 376 -8.41 -27.53 -13.74
N ASP A 377 -7.77 -27.05 -12.68
CA ASP A 377 -7.48 -27.86 -11.49
C ASP A 377 -8.64 -27.79 -10.47
N LYS A 378 -8.91 -28.90 -9.78
CA LYS A 378 -10.00 -28.98 -8.78
C LYS A 378 -9.68 -28.21 -7.51
N GLY A 379 -8.40 -28.20 -7.09
CA GLY A 379 -7.94 -27.44 -5.93
C GLY A 379 -7.69 -25.97 -6.26
N GLY A 380 -7.20 -25.70 -7.48
CA GLY A 380 -7.00 -24.38 -8.06
C GLY A 380 -6.12 -23.49 -7.20
N HIS A 381 -6.63 -22.30 -6.89
CA HIS A 381 -5.93 -21.26 -6.15
C HIS A 381 -6.79 -20.71 -5.03
N LYS A 382 -6.15 -20.06 -4.05
CA LYS A 382 -6.84 -19.22 -3.08
C LYS A 382 -6.35 -17.78 -3.18
N VAL A 383 -7.27 -16.84 -3.05
CA VAL A 383 -6.97 -15.41 -3.13
C VAL A 383 -7.55 -14.62 -1.97
N SER A 384 -6.85 -13.58 -1.54
CA SER A 384 -7.38 -12.55 -0.63
C SER A 384 -7.19 -11.20 -1.29
N LEU A 385 -8.27 -10.42 -1.44
CA LEU A 385 -8.25 -9.12 -2.10
C LEU A 385 -8.64 -8.04 -1.10
N ASN A 386 -7.78 -7.03 -0.97
CA ASN A 386 -7.98 -5.87 -0.14
C ASN A 386 -7.90 -4.58 -0.97
N LEU A 387 -8.82 -3.65 -0.72
CA LEU A 387 -8.72 -2.27 -1.19
C LEU A 387 -8.19 -1.39 -0.05
N LYS A 388 -7.09 -0.68 -0.29
CA LYS A 388 -6.41 0.13 0.72
C LYS A 388 -6.47 1.61 0.37
N TYR A 389 -7.13 2.38 1.23
CA TYR A 389 -7.38 3.81 1.09
C TYR A 389 -6.44 4.59 2.00
N TYR A 390 -5.45 5.25 1.40
CA TYR A 390 -4.49 6.09 2.10
C TYR A 390 -5.00 7.53 2.09
N PRO A 391 -5.13 8.19 3.25
CA PRO A 391 -5.55 9.58 3.31
C PRO A 391 -4.56 10.45 2.54
N GLY A 392 -5.07 11.45 1.82
CA GLY A 392 -4.22 12.39 1.10
C GLY A 392 -3.39 13.27 2.02
N ASP A 393 -2.24 13.69 1.53
CA ASP A 393 -1.52 14.83 2.11
C ASP A 393 -2.29 16.12 1.76
N PRO A 394 -2.41 17.10 2.67
CA PRO A 394 -2.92 18.43 2.33
C PRO A 394 -2.31 19.05 1.07
N GLU A 395 -1.05 18.72 0.75
CA GLU A 395 -0.39 19.17 -0.50
C GLU A 395 -1.01 18.56 -1.77
N ASP A 396 -1.66 17.40 -1.67
CA ASP A 396 -2.23 16.64 -2.78
C ASP A 396 -3.73 16.90 -3.01
N GLU A 397 -4.41 17.63 -2.12
CA GLU A 397 -5.88 17.83 -2.18
C GLU A 397 -6.37 18.52 -3.46
N ASN A 398 -5.50 19.32 -4.09
CA ASN A 398 -5.83 20.08 -5.30
C ASN A 398 -5.35 19.40 -6.59
N ARG A 399 -4.77 18.20 -6.51
CA ARG A 399 -4.30 17.49 -7.69
C ARG A 399 -5.49 17.06 -8.56
N PRO A 400 -5.54 17.44 -9.86
CA PRO A 400 -6.56 16.93 -10.78
C PRO A 400 -6.48 15.40 -10.83
N ALA A 401 -7.64 14.75 -10.74
CA ALA A 401 -7.77 13.31 -10.82
C ALA A 401 -8.72 12.95 -11.97
N PRO A 402 -8.41 11.90 -12.76
CA PRO A 402 -9.34 11.42 -13.78
C PRO A 402 -10.68 11.04 -13.14
N ASN A 403 -11.76 11.59 -13.68
CA ASN A 403 -13.12 11.31 -13.24
C ASN A 403 -14.01 10.80 -14.39
N TRP A 404 -13.48 10.82 -15.63
CA TRP A 404 -14.06 10.13 -16.77
C TRP A 404 -13.21 8.91 -17.10
N ILE A 405 -13.81 7.72 -16.92
CA ILE A 405 -13.17 6.43 -17.15
C ILE A 405 -14.06 5.61 -18.08
N TYR A 406 -13.53 5.22 -19.23
CA TYR A 406 -14.25 4.53 -20.29
C TYR A 406 -13.48 3.28 -20.74
N PRO A 407 -13.89 2.07 -20.29
CA PRO A 407 -13.26 0.81 -20.74
C PRO A 407 -13.64 0.57 -22.21
N ALA A 408 -12.70 0.84 -23.12
CA ALA A 408 -12.97 0.81 -24.56
C ALA A 408 -12.89 -0.61 -25.12
N PHE A 409 -11.97 -1.43 -24.63
CA PHE A 409 -11.80 -2.81 -25.07
C PHE A 409 -11.14 -3.69 -24.00
N ASN A 410 -11.45 -4.98 -24.02
CA ASN A 410 -10.79 -5.99 -23.20
C ASN A 410 -10.88 -7.36 -23.90
N THR A 411 -9.77 -7.84 -24.44
CA THR A 411 -9.70 -9.15 -25.12
C THR A 411 -9.38 -10.29 -24.17
N THR A 412 -9.10 -10.02 -22.90
CA THR A 412 -8.90 -11.07 -21.89
C THR A 412 -10.19 -11.86 -21.75
N ASN A 413 -10.15 -13.15 -22.10
CA ASN A 413 -11.30 -14.01 -22.05
C ASN A 413 -11.56 -14.50 -20.62
N LEU A 414 -12.08 -13.62 -19.75
CA LEU A 414 -12.43 -13.94 -18.36
C LEU A 414 -13.41 -15.12 -18.24
N MET A 415 -14.17 -15.42 -19.31
CA MET A 415 -15.03 -16.58 -19.45
C MET A 415 -14.39 -17.69 -20.32
N GLU A 416 -13.06 -17.86 -20.27
CA GLU A 416 -12.31 -18.92 -20.97
C GLU A 416 -12.99 -20.29 -20.80
N MET A 417 -13.26 -20.67 -19.55
CA MET A 417 -13.93 -21.93 -19.23
C MET A 417 -15.48 -21.86 -19.30
N ALA A 418 -16.02 -20.83 -19.95
CA ALA A 418 -17.45 -20.66 -20.23
C ALA A 418 -17.73 -20.21 -21.68
N GLY A 419 -16.81 -20.54 -22.59
CA GLY A 419 -17.03 -20.40 -24.03
C GLY A 419 -16.65 -19.05 -24.65
N GLN A 420 -15.97 -18.17 -23.91
CA GLN A 420 -15.39 -16.95 -24.49
C GLN A 420 -14.08 -17.27 -25.21
N GLU A 421 -14.02 -16.87 -26.48
CA GLU A 421 -12.94 -17.21 -27.42
C GLU A 421 -11.59 -16.57 -27.03
N TYR A 422 -10.49 -17.31 -27.23
CA TYR A 422 -9.14 -16.76 -27.05
C TYR A 422 -8.85 -15.70 -28.11
N ALA A 423 -8.26 -14.58 -27.69
CA ALA A 423 -7.96 -13.40 -28.50
C ALA A 423 -6.90 -13.62 -29.60
N THR A 424 -7.27 -14.41 -30.59
CA THR A 424 -6.47 -14.86 -31.74
C THR A 424 -6.64 -13.95 -32.96
N LEU A 425 -7.42 -12.86 -32.84
CA LEU A 425 -7.79 -11.98 -33.96
C LEU A 425 -6.62 -11.31 -34.67
N PHE A 426 -5.48 -11.16 -33.96
CA PHE A 426 -4.32 -10.44 -34.44
C PHE A 426 -3.52 -11.23 -35.51
N ASP A 427 -3.91 -12.47 -35.82
CA ASP A 427 -3.32 -13.26 -36.90
C ASP A 427 -3.58 -12.67 -38.30
N LYS A 428 -4.77 -12.09 -38.50
CA LYS A 428 -5.23 -11.54 -39.78
C LYS A 428 -5.91 -10.19 -39.67
N ASP A 429 -6.08 -9.66 -38.46
CA ASP A 429 -6.75 -8.38 -38.23
C ASP A 429 -6.10 -7.54 -37.14
N SER A 430 -6.72 -6.39 -36.87
CA SER A 430 -6.42 -5.51 -35.75
C SER A 430 -7.68 -5.34 -34.89
N LEU A 431 -7.52 -5.17 -33.58
CA LEU A 431 -8.62 -4.77 -32.72
C LEU A 431 -9.02 -3.33 -33.05
N LYS A 432 -10.32 -3.07 -33.26
CA LYS A 432 -10.85 -1.73 -33.52
C LYS A 432 -12.06 -1.45 -32.67
N VAL A 433 -12.13 -0.25 -32.09
CA VAL A 433 -13.30 0.23 -31.37
C VAL A 433 -13.58 1.69 -31.75
N THR A 434 -14.86 2.01 -31.94
CA THR A 434 -15.31 3.39 -32.05
C THR A 434 -15.71 3.88 -30.66
N VAL A 435 -15.18 5.02 -30.25
CA VAL A 435 -15.49 5.68 -28.98
C VAL A 435 -16.06 7.07 -29.27
N ASP A 436 -16.93 7.55 -28.40
CA ASP A 436 -17.46 8.91 -28.45
C ASP A 436 -16.93 9.68 -27.23
N ILE A 437 -16.13 10.70 -27.49
CA ILE A 437 -15.49 11.53 -26.47
C ILE A 437 -16.46 12.66 -26.11
N PRO A 438 -16.94 12.75 -24.85
CA PRO A 438 -17.85 13.81 -24.45
C PRO A 438 -17.20 15.20 -24.50
N GLU A 439 -18.04 16.23 -24.70
CA GLU A 439 -17.60 17.61 -24.52
C GLU A 439 -17.02 17.84 -23.11
N GLY A 440 -15.99 18.68 -23.03
CA GLY A 440 -15.38 19.10 -21.76
C GLY A 440 -14.37 18.12 -21.15
N VAL A 441 -14.19 16.92 -21.71
CA VAL A 441 -13.14 15.97 -21.27
C VAL A 441 -11.77 16.43 -21.78
N LYS A 442 -10.78 16.49 -20.90
CA LYS A 442 -9.39 16.88 -21.19
C LYS A 442 -8.39 15.86 -20.65
N ASN A 443 -7.12 16.03 -21.00
CA ASN A 443 -6.00 15.21 -20.54
C ASN A 443 -6.24 13.70 -20.76
N ILE A 444 -6.79 13.35 -21.93
CA ILE A 444 -7.18 11.99 -22.22
C ILE A 444 -5.94 11.12 -22.39
N GLN A 445 -5.94 9.97 -21.73
CA GLN A 445 -4.92 8.94 -21.85
C GLN A 445 -5.57 7.58 -22.10
N LEU A 446 -4.90 6.71 -22.85
CA LEU A 446 -5.22 5.29 -22.92
C LEU A 446 -4.34 4.54 -21.90
N ARG A 447 -4.98 3.97 -20.88
CA ARG A 447 -4.39 2.97 -19.98
C ARG A 447 -4.43 1.61 -20.67
N LEU A 448 -3.29 1.12 -21.13
CA LEU A 448 -3.13 -0.11 -21.90
C LEU A 448 -2.45 -1.21 -21.07
N LEU A 449 -3.10 -2.37 -20.96
CA LEU A 449 -2.50 -3.62 -20.47
C LEU A 449 -2.39 -4.58 -21.65
N THR A 450 -1.21 -5.16 -21.87
CA THR A 450 -0.97 -6.12 -22.96
C THR A 450 -0.02 -7.23 -22.51
N THR A 451 -0.35 -8.47 -22.84
CA THR A 451 0.49 -9.65 -22.60
C THR A 451 0.34 -10.65 -23.76
N GLY A 452 1.48 -11.18 -24.22
CA GLY A 452 1.53 -12.19 -25.29
C GLY A 452 1.59 -13.60 -24.72
N HIS A 453 0.92 -14.53 -25.40
CA HIS A 453 0.74 -15.92 -24.93
C HIS A 453 0.96 -16.91 -26.07
N GLY A 454 1.26 -18.16 -25.71
CA GLY A 454 1.57 -19.25 -26.62
C GLY A 454 2.79 -20.01 -26.12
N GLY A 455 2.58 -20.98 -25.23
CA GLY A 455 3.61 -21.61 -24.40
C GLY A 455 4.54 -22.60 -25.09
N TRP A 456 5.03 -22.30 -26.30
CA TRP A 456 6.03 -23.08 -27.01
C TRP A 456 7.12 -22.16 -27.60
N GLY A 457 8.24 -22.73 -28.04
CA GLY A 457 9.41 -21.93 -28.46
C GLY A 457 9.14 -20.90 -29.57
N GLY A 458 8.15 -21.15 -30.44
CA GLY A 458 7.73 -20.22 -31.51
C GLY A 458 6.54 -19.32 -31.15
N GLY A 459 5.93 -19.51 -29.97
CA GLY A 459 4.74 -18.79 -29.57
C GLY A 459 5.03 -17.41 -28.99
N ASP A 460 4.01 -16.55 -28.99
CA ASP A 460 4.16 -15.13 -28.65
C ASP A 460 4.46 -14.88 -27.17
N GLU A 461 4.34 -15.89 -26.30
CA GLU A 461 4.83 -15.81 -24.92
C GLU A 461 6.34 -15.54 -24.87
N PHE A 462 7.11 -16.24 -25.71
CA PHE A 462 8.57 -16.23 -25.69
C PHE A 462 9.19 -15.47 -26.89
N ASN A 463 8.36 -14.82 -27.70
CA ASN A 463 8.81 -14.10 -28.89
C ASN A 463 8.28 -12.65 -28.86
N PRO A 464 9.16 -11.63 -28.76
CA PRO A 464 8.74 -10.24 -28.65
C PRO A 464 7.98 -9.76 -29.91
N LYS A 465 6.82 -9.12 -29.74
CA LYS A 465 6.00 -8.56 -30.84
C LYS A 465 5.74 -7.08 -30.66
N GLN A 466 5.89 -6.29 -31.72
CA GLN A 466 5.57 -4.87 -31.68
C GLN A 466 4.05 -4.65 -31.53
N ASN A 467 3.64 -4.03 -30.43
CA ASN A 467 2.28 -3.55 -30.23
C ASN A 467 2.20 -2.12 -30.76
N GLU A 468 1.24 -1.84 -31.64
CA GLU A 468 1.02 -0.52 -32.23
C GLU A 468 -0.39 -0.04 -31.92
N VAL A 469 -0.51 1.24 -31.51
CA VAL A 469 -1.78 1.90 -31.22
C VAL A 469 -2.00 3.04 -32.20
N PHE A 470 -3.19 3.08 -32.79
CA PHE A 470 -3.62 4.10 -33.72
C PHE A 470 -4.89 4.79 -33.22
N VAL A 471 -5.00 6.08 -33.50
CA VAL A 471 -6.22 6.88 -33.36
C VAL A 471 -6.52 7.50 -34.71
N ASP A 472 -7.71 7.23 -35.25
CA ASP A 472 -8.16 7.71 -36.56
C ASP A 472 -7.16 7.44 -37.70
N GLY A 473 -6.55 6.24 -37.66
CA GLY A 473 -5.56 5.80 -38.64
C GLY A 473 -4.15 6.37 -38.45
N LYS A 474 -3.94 7.34 -37.54
CA LYS A 474 -2.62 7.86 -37.17
C LYS A 474 -2.03 7.01 -36.05
N ARG A 475 -0.80 6.49 -36.22
CA ARG A 475 -0.08 5.80 -35.14
C ARG A 475 0.28 6.78 -34.04
N VAL A 476 -0.20 6.56 -32.82
CA VAL A 476 0.05 7.43 -31.67
C VAL A 476 1.05 6.83 -30.69
N TYR A 477 1.23 5.50 -30.71
CA TYR A 477 2.17 4.81 -29.84
C TYR A 477 2.60 3.47 -30.44
N HIS A 478 3.80 3.02 -30.09
CA HIS A 478 4.25 1.66 -30.35
C HIS A 478 5.34 1.25 -29.35
N PHE A 479 5.38 -0.02 -29.01
CA PHE A 479 6.44 -0.59 -28.17
C PHE A 479 6.47 -2.12 -28.30
N ILE A 480 7.54 -2.74 -27.82
CA ILE A 480 7.64 -4.19 -27.68
C ILE A 480 7.46 -4.50 -26.18
N PRO A 481 6.30 -5.04 -25.76
CA PRO A 481 6.04 -5.36 -24.37
C PRO A 481 6.85 -6.62 -23.98
N TRP A 482 7.95 -6.45 -23.25
CA TRP A 482 8.92 -7.52 -22.98
C TRP A 482 9.55 -7.39 -21.59
N ARG A 483 9.73 -8.51 -20.89
CA ARG A 483 10.33 -8.60 -19.54
C ARG A 483 11.53 -9.55 -19.58
N THR A 484 12.65 -9.13 -18.98
CA THR A 484 13.92 -9.89 -18.95
C THR A 484 14.42 -10.20 -17.54
N ASP A 485 13.60 -9.93 -16.53
CA ASP A 485 13.92 -10.02 -15.10
C ASP A 485 13.23 -11.21 -14.41
N CYS A 486 12.63 -12.13 -15.17
CA CYS A 486 11.78 -13.20 -14.62
C CYS A 486 12.49 -14.13 -13.63
N ALA A 487 13.79 -14.40 -13.81
CA ALA A 487 14.60 -15.18 -12.87
C ALA A 487 14.64 -14.61 -11.44
N THR A 488 14.37 -13.30 -11.27
CA THR A 488 14.24 -12.64 -9.96
C THR A 488 13.16 -13.29 -9.08
N TYR A 489 12.15 -13.90 -9.71
CA TYR A 489 10.98 -14.46 -9.03
C TYR A 489 11.07 -15.98 -8.83
N ARG A 490 12.25 -16.60 -9.05
CA ARG A 490 12.44 -18.06 -8.97
C ARG A 490 11.91 -18.66 -7.67
N LEU A 491 12.12 -17.99 -6.52
CA LEU A 491 11.71 -18.47 -5.19
C LEU A 491 10.19 -18.47 -4.94
N SER A 492 9.40 -17.94 -5.87
CA SER A 492 7.93 -18.08 -5.82
C SER A 492 7.44 -19.27 -6.64
N ASN A 493 8.29 -19.95 -7.40
CA ASN A 493 7.91 -20.88 -8.47
C ASN A 493 8.38 -22.34 -8.21
N PRO A 494 7.95 -22.99 -7.11
CA PRO A 494 8.44 -24.33 -6.76
C PRO A 494 8.16 -25.38 -7.84
N ALA A 495 7.00 -25.32 -8.52
CA ALA A 495 6.58 -26.32 -9.50
C ALA A 495 7.05 -26.02 -10.94
N SER A 496 7.90 -25.01 -11.14
CA SER A 496 8.35 -24.65 -12.48
C SER A 496 9.26 -25.72 -13.07
N GLY A 497 9.00 -26.08 -14.34
CA GLY A 497 9.83 -27.02 -15.08
C GLY A 497 11.28 -26.54 -15.19
N ASN A 498 12.25 -27.46 -15.12
CA ASN A 498 13.67 -27.16 -15.27
C ASN A 498 14.20 -27.85 -16.53
N PHE A 499 15.03 -27.15 -17.29
CA PHE A 499 15.59 -27.59 -18.57
C PHE A 499 17.04 -28.04 -18.41
N GLY A 500 17.55 -28.82 -19.37
CA GLY A 500 18.90 -29.38 -19.33
C GLY A 500 20.03 -28.35 -19.40
N ASN A 501 19.73 -27.11 -19.81
CA ASN A 501 20.69 -25.99 -19.81
C ASN A 501 20.75 -25.23 -18.47
N GLY A 502 20.03 -25.70 -17.44
CA GLY A 502 20.01 -25.10 -16.10
C GLY A 502 18.97 -24.00 -15.89
N LEU A 503 18.23 -23.59 -16.92
CA LEU A 503 17.13 -22.64 -16.77
C LEU A 503 15.86 -23.32 -16.27
N SER A 504 15.07 -22.59 -15.48
CA SER A 504 13.68 -22.93 -15.19
C SER A 504 12.73 -22.18 -16.13
N SER A 505 11.55 -22.73 -16.41
CA SER A 505 10.51 -22.04 -17.20
C SER A 505 10.19 -20.67 -16.61
N SER A 506 10.13 -20.55 -15.28
CA SER A 506 9.91 -19.28 -14.59
C SER A 506 11.00 -18.23 -14.81
N ASP A 507 12.19 -18.63 -15.27
CA ASP A 507 13.31 -17.72 -15.51
C ASP A 507 13.26 -17.06 -16.90
N LEU A 508 12.52 -17.65 -17.83
CA LEU A 508 12.49 -17.21 -19.23
C LEU A 508 11.90 -15.81 -19.37
N SER A 509 12.54 -14.99 -20.22
CA SER A 509 12.01 -13.70 -20.65
C SER A 509 10.72 -13.89 -21.46
N ARG A 510 9.78 -12.94 -21.33
CA ARG A 510 8.41 -13.10 -21.80
C ARG A 510 7.79 -11.81 -22.29
N SER A 511 6.72 -11.94 -23.07
CA SER A 511 5.90 -10.83 -23.58
C SER A 511 5.08 -10.13 -22.49
N ASN A 512 5.78 -9.33 -21.68
CA ASN A 512 5.30 -8.40 -20.65
C ASN A 512 4.88 -8.95 -19.28
N TRP A 513 5.21 -10.20 -19.00
CA TRP A 513 4.85 -10.83 -17.73
C TRP A 513 5.90 -11.82 -17.26
N CYS A 514 5.94 -12.08 -15.96
CA CYS A 514 6.69 -13.18 -15.37
C CYS A 514 5.78 -13.96 -14.41
N PRO A 515 5.92 -15.29 -14.29
CA PRO A 515 5.17 -16.08 -13.30
C PRO A 515 5.39 -15.56 -11.86
N GLY A 516 4.31 -15.17 -11.20
CA GLY A 516 4.34 -14.53 -9.87
C GLY A 516 4.46 -13.01 -9.89
N THR A 517 4.10 -12.34 -10.99
CA THR A 517 4.13 -10.87 -11.08
C THR A 517 2.83 -10.27 -11.61
N LEU A 518 2.62 -8.98 -11.33
CA LEU A 518 1.65 -8.15 -12.04
C LEU A 518 2.25 -7.59 -13.33
N THR A 519 1.41 -7.33 -14.32
CA THR A 519 1.76 -6.54 -15.50
C THR A 519 1.32 -5.10 -15.28
N SER A 520 2.27 -4.17 -15.29
CA SER A 520 1.97 -2.73 -15.15
C SER A 520 1.32 -2.17 -16.41
N PRO A 521 0.33 -1.27 -16.29
CA PRO A 521 -0.26 -0.60 -17.44
C PRO A 521 0.72 0.40 -18.05
N VAL A 522 0.61 0.60 -19.36
CA VAL A 522 1.24 1.69 -20.08
C VAL A 522 0.22 2.81 -20.25
N TYR A 523 0.61 4.04 -19.91
CA TYR A 523 -0.23 5.23 -20.05
C TYR A 523 0.17 6.00 -21.31
N ILE A 524 -0.70 6.01 -22.31
CA ILE A 524 -0.46 6.65 -23.60
C ILE A 524 -1.27 7.96 -23.64
N SER A 525 -0.58 9.10 -23.65
CA SER A 525 -1.24 10.40 -23.78
C SER A 525 -1.83 10.59 -25.17
N LEU A 526 -3.08 11.07 -25.24
CA LEU A 526 -3.81 11.33 -26.48
C LEU A 526 -4.15 12.82 -26.59
N PRO A 527 -3.16 13.72 -26.78
CA PRO A 527 -3.40 15.17 -26.75
C PRO A 527 -4.22 15.68 -27.94
N ASP A 528 -4.22 14.95 -29.05
CA ASP A 528 -4.89 15.34 -30.30
C ASP A 528 -6.38 14.92 -30.34
N ILE A 529 -6.87 14.18 -29.34
CA ILE A 529 -8.27 13.70 -29.34
C ILE A 529 -9.22 14.82 -28.89
N THR A 530 -10.30 15.00 -29.62
CA THR A 530 -11.29 16.07 -29.39
C THR A 530 -12.66 15.47 -29.03
N PRO A 531 -13.66 16.27 -28.63
CA PRO A 531 -15.02 15.77 -28.50
C PRO A 531 -15.55 15.19 -29.83
N GLY A 532 -16.31 14.10 -29.74
CA GLY A 532 -16.90 13.40 -30.88
C GLY A 532 -16.36 11.98 -31.09
N LYS A 533 -16.70 11.41 -32.26
CA LYS A 533 -16.39 10.00 -32.60
C LYS A 533 -14.94 9.84 -33.06
N HIS A 534 -14.25 8.88 -32.44
CA HIS A 534 -12.88 8.49 -32.77
C HIS A 534 -12.78 6.97 -32.90
N THR A 535 -11.87 6.49 -33.75
CA THR A 535 -11.56 5.05 -33.85
C THR A 535 -10.19 4.77 -33.21
N ILE A 536 -10.19 3.94 -32.17
CA ILE A 536 -8.95 3.41 -31.58
C ILE A 536 -8.69 2.03 -32.17
N GLN A 537 -7.46 1.79 -32.59
CA GLN A 537 -7.02 0.52 -33.15
C GLN A 537 -5.74 0.03 -32.47
N VAL A 538 -5.70 -1.27 -32.14
CA VAL A 538 -4.49 -1.97 -31.68
C VAL A 538 -4.10 -3.00 -32.73
N ALA A 539 -2.85 -2.97 -33.18
CA ALA A 539 -2.29 -3.93 -34.13
C ALA A 539 -1.08 -4.63 -33.52
N ILE A 540 -1.01 -5.96 -33.69
CA ILE A 540 0.05 -6.80 -33.17
C ILE A 540 0.35 -7.87 -34.24
N PRO A 541 1.62 -8.10 -34.61
CA PRO A 541 1.98 -9.14 -35.57
C PRO A 541 1.98 -10.51 -34.88
N GLN A 542 0.79 -11.06 -34.64
CA GLN A 542 0.62 -12.33 -33.92
C GLN A 542 1.35 -13.49 -34.61
N GLY A 543 2.01 -14.33 -33.81
CA GLY A 543 2.67 -15.55 -34.28
C GLY A 543 1.70 -16.55 -34.90
N LYS A 544 2.18 -17.31 -35.88
CA LYS A 544 1.42 -18.40 -36.49
C LYS A 544 1.24 -19.55 -35.48
N PRO A 545 0.14 -20.32 -35.57
CA PRO A 545 -0.03 -21.52 -34.76
C PRO A 545 0.97 -22.62 -35.15
N GLU A 546 1.21 -23.56 -34.23
CA GLU A 546 2.01 -24.77 -34.44
C GLU A 546 1.28 -25.98 -33.84
N GLY A 547 0.84 -26.90 -34.71
CA GLY A 547 0.00 -28.03 -34.27
C GLY A 547 -1.31 -27.55 -33.61
N SER A 548 -1.55 -27.97 -32.37
CA SER A 548 -2.69 -27.51 -31.54
C SER A 548 -2.39 -26.24 -30.74
N SER A 549 -1.16 -25.73 -30.79
CA SER A 549 -0.76 -24.52 -30.07
C SER A 549 -1.06 -23.27 -30.91
N GLN A 550 -1.62 -22.25 -30.25
CA GLN A 550 -1.94 -20.96 -30.86
C GLN A 550 -1.39 -19.82 -30.02
N SER A 551 -0.93 -18.77 -30.67
CA SER A 551 -0.60 -17.51 -30.01
C SER A 551 -1.86 -16.67 -29.88
N PHE A 552 -1.97 -15.93 -28.78
CA PHE A 552 -3.06 -14.98 -28.55
C PHE A 552 -2.58 -13.83 -27.67
N TRP A 553 -3.33 -12.74 -27.67
CA TRP A 553 -2.97 -11.52 -26.93
C TRP A 553 -4.11 -11.04 -26.05
N ASN A 554 -3.85 -11.02 -24.74
CA ASN A 554 -4.75 -10.38 -23.78
C ASN A 554 -4.42 -8.89 -23.76
N VAL A 555 -5.36 -8.06 -24.20
CA VAL A 555 -5.18 -6.61 -24.34
C VAL A 555 -6.41 -5.90 -23.79
N SER A 556 -6.23 -5.02 -22.82
CA SER A 556 -7.29 -4.16 -22.32
C SER A 556 -6.88 -2.69 -22.37
N GLY A 557 -7.84 -1.85 -22.74
CA GLY A 557 -7.65 -0.43 -22.98
C GLY A 557 -8.77 0.39 -22.37
N THR A 558 -8.41 1.26 -21.45
CA THR A 558 -9.34 2.16 -20.77
C THR A 558 -8.93 3.59 -21.04
N LEU A 559 -9.83 4.38 -21.60
CA LEU A 559 -9.65 5.82 -21.70
C LEU A 559 -9.91 6.45 -20.34
N ILE A 560 -8.97 7.28 -19.89
CA ILE A 560 -9.08 8.06 -18.66
C ILE A 560 -8.93 9.54 -19.01
N GLY A 561 -9.71 10.40 -18.38
CA GLY A 561 -9.66 11.84 -18.60
C GLY A 561 -10.32 12.65 -17.49
N GLU A 562 -10.11 13.95 -17.56
CA GLU A 562 -10.66 14.93 -16.62
C GLU A 562 -11.86 15.62 -17.26
N LYS A 563 -13.06 15.36 -16.77
CA LYS A 563 -14.29 16.04 -17.13
C LYS A 563 -14.58 17.13 -16.10
N LYS A 564 -14.62 18.39 -16.55
CA LYS A 564 -14.97 19.52 -15.69
C LYS A 564 -16.46 19.59 -15.38
#